data_AF-A0A8T3REA8-F1
#
_entry.id   AF-A0A8T3REA8-F1
#
_cell.length_a   1.000
_cell.length_b   1.000
_cell.length_c   1.000
_cell.angle_alpha   90.00
_cell.angle_beta   90.00
_cell.angle_gamma   90.00
#
_symmetry.space_group_name_H-M   'P 1'
#
loop_
_entity.id
_entity.type
_entity.pdbx_description
1 polymer ?
#
loop_
_entity_poly.entity_id
_entity_poly.type
_entity_poly.pdbx_seq_one_letter_code
_entity_poly.pdbx_strand_id
1 'polypeptide(L)'
;MSPDELRSAWDETRQFFRECPTCRQIVCIPDFDEPTGFCDEDSPRSAEVEAAKAQQAAQAWKGIADVFGVTGAIQKGMARASAQAEPGQATEAAGTCAGCGTAMAVGAKFCAGCGTPAAQPRACASCGKQLQAGAKFCPDCGTPAA
;
A
#
# COMPACT_ATOMS: atom_id res chain seq x y z
N MET A 1 44.15 12.57 -2.90
CA MET A 1 42.97 13.38 -3.23
C MET A 1 43.02 14.63 -2.39
N SER A 2 43.29 15.78 -3.00
CA SER A 2 43.37 17.07 -2.34
C SER A 2 41.96 17.61 -2.04
N PRO A 3 41.80 18.53 -1.09
CA PRO A 3 40.53 19.21 -0.86
C PRO A 3 39.98 19.94 -2.08
N ASP A 4 40.85 20.38 -2.99
CA ASP A 4 40.45 21.07 -4.23
C ASP A 4 39.92 20.10 -5.28
N GLU A 5 40.56 18.93 -5.43
CA GLU A 5 40.07 17.85 -6.29
C GLU A 5 38.67 17.37 -5.84
N LEU A 6 38.47 17.24 -4.52
CA LEU A 6 37.18 16.90 -3.93
C LEU A 6 36.08 17.93 -4.24
N ARG A 7 36.40 19.22 -4.16
CA ARG A 7 35.45 20.30 -4.47
C ARG A 7 35.08 20.33 -5.94
N SER A 8 36.06 20.17 -6.84
CA SER A 8 35.81 20.07 -8.29
C SER A 8 34.89 18.90 -8.62
N ALA A 9 35.16 17.72 -8.06
CA ALA A 9 34.33 16.53 -8.27
C ALA A 9 32.90 16.71 -7.73
N TRP A 10 32.74 17.41 -6.60
CA TRP A 10 31.42 17.77 -6.08
C TRP A 10 30.68 18.74 -6.99
N ASP A 11 31.34 19.77 -7.52
CA ASP A 11 30.71 20.75 -8.42
C ASP A 11 30.20 20.13 -9.72
N GLU A 12 30.90 19.11 -10.25
CA GLU A 12 30.45 18.35 -11.41
C GLU A 12 29.22 17.50 -11.14
N THR A 13 29.07 16.99 -9.91
CA THR A 13 28.03 16.01 -9.54
C THR A 13 26.79 16.64 -8.93
N ARG A 14 26.92 17.78 -8.23
CA ARG A 14 25.80 18.43 -7.51
C ARG A 14 24.61 18.78 -8.41
N GLN A 15 24.83 18.96 -9.71
CA GLN A 15 23.78 19.26 -10.67
C GLN A 15 22.76 18.11 -10.83
N PHE A 16 23.13 16.87 -10.52
CA PHE A 16 22.28 15.67 -10.65
C PHE A 16 21.39 15.41 -9.45
N PHE A 17 21.47 16.24 -8.41
CA PHE A 17 20.77 16.04 -7.15
C PHE A 17 19.90 17.24 -6.78
N ARG A 18 18.80 16.97 -6.07
CA ARG A 18 17.90 17.98 -5.51
C ARG A 18 17.54 17.59 -4.07
N GLU A 19 17.35 18.59 -3.22
CA GLU A 19 16.90 18.39 -1.83
C GLU A 19 15.39 18.64 -1.75
N CYS A 20 14.65 17.68 -1.20
CA CYS A 20 13.22 17.84 -0.96
C CYS A 20 12.98 18.80 0.24
N PRO A 21 12.16 19.85 0.12
CA PRO A 21 11.90 20.77 1.23
C PRO A 21 11.08 20.15 2.37
N THR A 22 10.42 19.02 2.15
CA THR A 22 9.57 18.33 3.14
C THR A 22 10.38 17.37 3.99
N CYS A 23 10.93 16.31 3.39
CA CYS A 23 11.72 15.31 4.13
C CYS A 23 13.22 15.60 4.23
N ARG A 24 13.75 16.59 3.50
CA ARG A 24 15.18 16.92 3.37
C ARG A 24 16.05 15.80 2.79
N GLN A 25 15.44 14.84 2.12
CA GLN A 25 16.16 13.82 1.38
C GLN A 25 16.80 14.45 0.13
N ILE A 26 18.08 14.13 -0.10
CA ILE A 26 18.76 14.45 -1.35
C ILE A 26 18.51 13.28 -2.30
N VAL A 27 17.80 13.55 -3.38
CA VAL A 27 17.44 12.56 -4.39
C VAL A 27 18.08 12.90 -5.73
N CYS A 28 18.25 11.90 -6.59
CA CYS A 28 18.70 12.16 -7.95
C CYS A 28 17.56 12.78 -8.78
N ILE A 29 17.88 13.48 -9.87
CA ILE A 29 16.87 14.14 -10.75
C ILE A 29 15.70 13.20 -11.12
N PRO A 30 15.92 11.93 -11.51
CA PRO A 30 14.82 10.99 -11.82
C PRO A 30 13.81 10.75 -10.68
N ASP A 31 14.23 10.91 -9.43
CA ASP A 31 13.41 10.70 -8.24
C ASP A 31 12.86 12.02 -7.67
N PHE A 32 13.07 13.14 -8.39
CA PHE A 32 12.61 14.47 -8.04
C PHE A 32 11.53 14.93 -9.02
N ASP A 33 10.34 15.23 -8.51
CA ASP A 33 9.24 15.79 -9.28
C ASP A 33 9.45 17.29 -9.49
N GLU A 34 10.24 17.64 -10.52
CA GLU A 34 10.55 19.02 -10.90
C GLU A 34 9.31 19.95 -10.99
N PRO A 35 8.17 19.53 -11.57
CA PRO A 35 6.94 20.32 -11.57
C PRO A 35 6.45 20.79 -10.20
N THR A 36 6.60 19.96 -9.16
CA THR A 36 6.08 20.27 -7.82
C THR A 36 7.18 20.69 -6.85
N GLY A 37 8.44 20.35 -7.13
CA GLY A 37 9.59 20.70 -6.30
C GLY A 37 9.80 19.78 -5.09
N PHE A 38 9.30 18.54 -5.14
CA PHE A 38 9.40 17.54 -4.07
C PHE A 38 10.04 16.25 -4.59
N CYS A 39 10.51 15.37 -3.70
CA CYS A 39 10.83 13.99 -4.10
C CYS A 39 9.55 13.22 -4.48
N ASP A 40 9.70 12.12 -5.23
CA ASP A 40 8.58 11.29 -5.68
C ASP A 40 7.64 10.83 -4.53
N GLU A 41 8.18 10.59 -3.34
CA GLU A 41 7.41 10.19 -2.15
C GLU A 41 6.58 11.33 -1.54
N ASP A 42 7.11 12.55 -1.52
CA ASP A 42 6.44 13.71 -0.94
C ASP A 42 5.63 14.52 -1.97
N SER A 43 5.73 14.18 -3.27
CA SER A 43 5.02 14.92 -4.31
C SER A 43 3.49 14.82 -4.10
N PRO A 44 2.77 15.96 -4.12
CA PRO A 44 1.32 15.97 -4.03
C PRO A 44 0.65 15.32 -5.26
N ARG A 45 1.43 14.98 -6.29
CA ARG A 45 0.98 14.40 -7.55
C ARG A 45 1.32 12.91 -7.68
N SER A 46 1.84 12.29 -6.62
CA SER A 46 2.24 10.87 -6.59
C SER A 46 1.16 9.92 -7.12
N ALA A 47 -0.11 10.12 -6.73
CA ALA A 47 -1.24 9.30 -7.20
C ALA A 47 -1.48 9.39 -8.73
N GLU A 48 -1.32 10.58 -9.33
CA GLU A 48 -1.46 10.76 -10.77
C GLU A 48 -0.28 10.13 -11.54
N VAL A 49 0.93 10.26 -10.99
CA VAL A 49 2.15 9.69 -11.54
C VAL A 49 2.11 8.17 -11.50
N GLU A 50 1.63 7.57 -10.42
CA GLU A 50 1.47 6.13 -10.29
C GLU A 50 0.43 5.60 -11.29
N ALA A 51 -0.71 6.29 -11.45
CA ALA A 51 -1.71 5.95 -12.45
C ALA A 51 -1.15 6.02 -13.87
N ALA A 52 -0.36 7.05 -14.20
CA ALA A 52 0.29 7.20 -15.50
C ALA A 52 1.36 6.11 -15.74
N LYS A 53 2.23 5.84 -14.77
CA LYS A 53 3.26 4.78 -14.83
C LYS A 53 2.60 3.40 -14.99
N ALA A 54 1.49 3.13 -14.29
CA ALA A 54 0.72 1.88 -14.41
C ALA A 54 0.10 1.71 -15.81
N GLN A 55 -0.46 2.78 -16.38
CA GLN A 55 -0.98 2.76 -17.75
C GLN A 55 0.13 2.49 -18.77
N GLN A 56 1.30 3.11 -18.60
CA GLN A 56 2.46 2.91 -19.49
C GLN A 56 3.01 1.49 -19.39
N ALA A 57 3.15 0.92 -18.19
CA ALA A 57 3.55 -0.47 -18.01
C ALA A 57 2.58 -1.43 -18.69
N ALA A 58 1.27 -1.16 -18.62
CA ALA A 58 0.25 -1.94 -19.31
C ALA A 58 0.36 -1.84 -20.85
N GLN A 59 0.76 -0.69 -21.42
CA GLN A 59 0.98 -0.57 -22.86
C GLN A 59 2.31 -1.17 -23.31
N ALA A 60 3.37 -1.07 -22.50
CA ALA A 60 4.69 -1.64 -22.81
C ALA A 60 4.64 -3.16 -22.97
N TRP A 61 3.82 -3.84 -22.17
CA TRP A 61 3.60 -5.29 -22.32
C TRP A 61 2.87 -5.67 -23.62
N LYS A 62 1.93 -4.82 -24.10
CA LYS A 62 1.25 -5.08 -25.38
C LYS A 62 2.24 -5.09 -26.54
N GLY A 63 3.21 -4.17 -26.56
CA GLY A 63 4.21 -4.09 -27.62
C GLY A 63 5.18 -5.30 -27.68
N ILE A 64 5.50 -5.90 -26.53
CA ILE A 64 6.34 -7.12 -26.49
C ILE A 64 5.56 -8.34 -27.00
N ALA A 65 4.24 -8.40 -26.74
CA ALA A 65 3.38 -9.49 -27.21
C ALA A 65 3.18 -9.48 -28.74
N ASP A 66 3.14 -8.30 -29.36
CA ASP A 66 2.94 -8.16 -30.81
C ASP A 66 4.20 -8.54 -31.63
N VAL A 67 5.39 -8.48 -31.05
CA VAL A 67 6.66 -8.84 -31.74
C VAL A 67 6.98 -10.33 -31.63
N PHE A 68 6.58 -11.01 -30.55
CA PHE A 68 6.92 -12.42 -30.31
C PHE A 68 5.79 -13.43 -30.56
N GLY A 69 4.64 -13.02 -31.11
CA GLY A 69 3.62 -13.96 -31.60
C GLY A 69 2.99 -14.87 -30.54
N VAL A 70 3.09 -14.51 -29.25
CA VAL A 70 2.51 -15.27 -28.12
C VAL A 70 1.13 -14.73 -27.71
N THR A 71 0.44 -14.05 -28.63
CA THR A 71 -0.86 -13.39 -28.40
C THR A 71 -1.93 -14.38 -27.89
N GLY A 72 -1.89 -15.66 -28.30
CA GLY A 72 -2.93 -16.64 -27.94
C GLY A 72 -2.76 -17.33 -26.59
N ALA A 73 -1.53 -17.52 -26.11
CA ALA A 73 -1.28 -18.27 -24.86
C ALA A 73 -1.34 -17.37 -23.62
N ILE A 74 -0.90 -16.12 -23.75
CA ILE A 74 -0.96 -15.14 -22.66
C ILE A 74 -2.39 -14.64 -22.47
N GLN A 75 -3.23 -14.55 -23.51
CA GLN A 75 -4.62 -14.11 -23.34
C GLN A 75 -5.45 -15.05 -22.44
N LYS A 76 -5.23 -16.38 -22.51
CA LYS A 76 -5.87 -17.34 -21.58
C LYS A 76 -5.22 -17.38 -20.20
N GLY A 77 -3.92 -17.11 -20.11
CA GLY A 77 -3.20 -16.96 -18.84
C GLY A 77 -3.60 -15.68 -18.09
N MET A 78 -3.72 -14.57 -18.80
CA MET A 78 -4.20 -13.29 -18.29
C MET A 78 -5.68 -13.32 -17.97
N ALA A 79 -6.56 -13.98 -18.74
CA ALA A 79 -7.96 -14.15 -18.35
C ALA A 79 -8.15 -14.94 -17.03
N ARG A 80 -7.18 -15.77 -16.64
CA ARG A 80 -7.13 -16.43 -15.33
C ARG A 80 -6.40 -15.61 -14.25
N ALA A 81 -5.42 -14.78 -14.63
CA ALA A 81 -4.72 -13.88 -13.72
C ALA A 81 -5.54 -12.61 -13.40
N SER A 82 -6.37 -12.13 -14.32
CA SER A 82 -7.34 -11.04 -14.10
C SER A 82 -8.67 -11.54 -13.52
N ALA A 83 -8.89 -12.86 -13.44
CA ALA A 83 -9.92 -13.44 -12.56
C ALA A 83 -9.48 -13.47 -11.08
N GLN A 84 -8.27 -12.99 -10.76
CA GLN A 84 -7.76 -12.81 -9.38
C GLN A 84 -7.32 -11.37 -9.08
N ALA A 85 -7.64 -10.42 -9.96
CA ALA A 85 -7.55 -8.99 -9.65
C ALA A 85 -8.95 -8.38 -9.83
N GLU A 86 -9.85 -8.77 -8.93
CA GLU A 86 -11.12 -8.06 -8.75
C GLU A 86 -10.86 -6.62 -8.26
N PRO A 87 -11.67 -5.65 -8.71
CA PRO A 87 -11.64 -4.29 -8.18
C PRO A 87 -12.16 -4.31 -6.74
N GLY A 88 -11.43 -3.66 -5.84
CA GLY A 88 -11.95 -3.18 -4.55
C GLY A 88 -12.83 -4.16 -3.79
N GLN A 89 -12.22 -5.11 -3.09
CA GLN A 89 -12.81 -5.49 -1.80
C GLN A 89 -12.51 -4.33 -0.85
N ALA A 90 -13.46 -3.40 -0.76
CA ALA A 90 -13.77 -2.84 0.53
C ALA A 90 -14.01 -4.05 1.44
N THR A 91 -12.96 -4.47 2.14
CA THR A 91 -13.17 -5.16 3.39
C THR A 91 -14.04 -4.20 4.18
N GLU A 92 -15.29 -4.58 4.41
CA GLU A 92 -16.00 -4.08 5.58
C GLU A 92 -14.96 -4.10 6.70
N ALA A 93 -14.57 -2.92 7.16
CA ALA A 93 -13.59 -2.82 8.22
C ALA A 93 -14.31 -3.28 9.48
N ALA A 94 -13.86 -4.36 10.11
CA ALA A 94 -14.42 -4.81 11.39
C ALA A 94 -14.07 -3.86 12.54
N GLY A 95 -13.33 -2.79 12.25
CA GLY A 95 -12.93 -1.76 13.18
C GLY A 95 -11.47 -1.39 13.02
N THR A 96 -11.00 -0.54 13.94
CA THR A 96 -9.60 -0.14 14.06
C THR A 96 -8.90 -0.98 15.12
N CYS A 97 -7.63 -1.30 14.90
CA CYS A 97 -6.82 -2.01 15.86
C CYS A 97 -6.72 -1.21 17.17
N ALA A 98 -7.05 -1.83 18.31
CA ALA A 98 -6.93 -1.18 19.62
C ALA A 98 -5.47 -0.90 20.05
N GLY A 99 -4.49 -1.57 19.43
CA GLY A 99 -3.08 -1.41 19.76
C GLY A 99 -2.37 -0.31 18.96
N CYS A 100 -2.68 -0.17 17.67
CA CYS A 100 -1.97 0.76 16.78
C CYS A 100 -2.88 1.66 15.93
N GLY A 101 -4.21 1.50 16.02
CA GLY A 101 -5.17 2.29 15.23
C GLY A 101 -5.34 1.85 13.77
N THR A 102 -4.50 0.95 13.25
CA THR A 102 -4.61 0.48 11.87
C THR A 102 -5.94 -0.20 11.58
N ALA A 103 -6.55 0.09 10.42
CA ALA A 103 -7.79 -0.53 9.99
C ALA A 103 -7.66 -2.06 9.89
N MET A 104 -8.65 -2.79 10.41
CA MET A 104 -8.70 -4.24 10.45
C MET A 104 -9.75 -4.77 9.49
N ALA A 105 -9.39 -5.75 8.66
CA ALA A 105 -10.35 -6.46 7.83
C ALA A 105 -11.32 -7.31 8.68
N VAL A 106 -12.59 -7.42 8.24
CA VAL A 106 -13.55 -8.38 8.84
C VAL A 106 -12.97 -9.80 8.83
N GLY A 107 -12.94 -10.42 10.02
CA GLY A 107 -12.44 -11.79 10.20
C GLY A 107 -10.92 -11.92 10.36
N ALA A 108 -10.15 -10.82 10.33
CA ALA A 108 -8.71 -10.88 10.61
C ALA A 108 -8.45 -11.46 12.02
N LYS A 109 -7.49 -12.38 12.16
CA LYS A 109 -7.10 -12.96 13.46
C LYS A 109 -6.06 -12.12 14.20
N PHE A 110 -5.25 -11.37 13.45
CA PHE A 110 -4.18 -10.50 13.96
C PHE A 110 -4.13 -9.21 13.15
N CYS A 111 -3.61 -8.15 13.76
CA CYS A 111 -3.38 -6.88 13.08
C CYS A 111 -2.20 -6.98 12.11
N ALA A 112 -2.44 -6.57 10.86
CA ALA A 112 -1.40 -6.52 9.84
C ALA A 112 -0.32 -5.45 10.13
N GLY A 113 -0.64 -4.43 10.93
CA GLY A 113 0.30 -3.36 11.28
C GLY A 113 1.18 -3.67 12.49
N CYS A 114 0.62 -4.26 13.55
CA CYS A 114 1.34 -4.45 14.82
C CYS A 114 1.30 -5.86 15.39
N GLY A 115 0.63 -6.81 14.73
CA GLY A 115 0.52 -8.20 15.19
C GLY A 115 -0.43 -8.45 16.36
N THR A 116 -1.07 -7.40 16.93
CA THR A 116 -2.03 -7.57 18.03
C THR A 116 -3.22 -8.44 17.60
N PRO A 117 -3.63 -9.45 18.40
CA PRO A 117 -4.76 -10.30 18.06
C PRO A 117 -6.05 -9.49 17.93
N ALA A 118 -6.82 -9.79 16.89
CA ALA A 118 -8.12 -9.15 16.68
C ALA A 118 -9.14 -9.66 17.71
N ALA A 119 -10.07 -8.79 18.09
CA ALA A 119 -11.17 -9.15 18.99
C ALA A 119 -12.09 -10.15 18.27
N GLN A 120 -11.95 -11.43 18.59
CA GLN A 120 -12.79 -12.49 18.04
C GLN A 120 -14.19 -12.43 18.64
N PRO A 121 -15.24 -12.72 17.85
CA PRO A 121 -16.58 -12.88 18.39
C PRO A 121 -16.61 -14.11 19.31
N ARG A 122 -16.93 -13.90 20.58
CA ARG A 122 -17.04 -14.95 21.61
C ARG A 122 -18.49 -15.41 21.73
N ALA A 123 -18.73 -16.65 22.13
CA ALA A 123 -20.07 -17.07 22.52
C ALA A 123 -20.35 -16.65 23.97
N CYS A 124 -21.57 -16.22 24.26
CA CYS A 124 -22.02 -15.96 25.62
C CYS A 124 -21.99 -17.25 26.43
N ALA A 125 -21.30 -17.23 27.57
CA ALA A 125 -21.19 -18.40 28.46
C ALA A 125 -22.55 -18.85 29.04
N SER A 126 -23.56 -17.99 29.05
CA SER A 126 -24.88 -18.30 29.62
C SER A 126 -25.89 -18.77 28.56
N CYS A 127 -25.99 -18.09 27.42
CA CYS A 127 -27.01 -18.39 26.40
C CYS A 127 -26.45 -18.96 25.09
N GLY A 128 -25.13 -19.06 24.95
CA GLY A 128 -24.45 -19.61 23.77
C GLY A 128 -24.47 -18.72 22.52
N LYS A 129 -25.18 -17.57 22.55
CA LYS A 129 -25.26 -16.66 21.40
C LYS A 129 -23.98 -15.88 21.18
N GLN A 130 -23.75 -15.51 19.93
CA GLN A 130 -22.53 -14.85 19.51
C GLN A 130 -22.52 -13.39 19.97
N LEU A 131 -21.49 -13.03 20.74
CA LEU A 131 -21.22 -11.69 21.22
C LEU A 131 -20.43 -10.92 20.16
N GLN A 132 -20.82 -9.66 19.98
CA GLN A 132 -20.07 -8.72 19.15
C GLN A 132 -18.70 -8.45 19.76
N ALA A 133 -17.73 -8.14 18.90
CA ALA A 133 -16.37 -7.80 19.32
C ALA A 133 -16.40 -6.62 20.31
N GLY A 134 -15.86 -6.81 21.52
CA GLY A 134 -15.80 -5.79 22.56
C GLY A 134 -17.11 -5.54 23.33
N ALA A 135 -18.15 -6.36 23.17
CA ALA A 135 -19.37 -6.26 23.97
C ALA A 135 -19.05 -6.47 25.46
N LYS A 136 -19.53 -5.60 26.34
CA LYS A 136 -19.41 -5.75 27.81
C LYS A 136 -20.54 -6.59 28.42
N PHE A 137 -21.67 -6.68 27.71
CA PHE A 137 -22.86 -7.43 28.11
C PHE A 137 -23.48 -8.13 26.90
N CYS A 138 -24.14 -9.26 27.14
CA CYS A 138 -24.86 -9.98 26.11
C CYS A 138 -26.15 -9.22 25.73
N PRO A 139 -26.35 -8.88 24.44
CA PRO A 139 -27.55 -8.14 24.00
C PRO A 139 -28.84 -8.99 24.12
N ASP A 140 -28.72 -10.32 24.15
CA ASP A 140 -29.87 -11.22 24.22
C ASP A 140 -30.29 -11.60 25.65
N CYS A 141 -29.34 -11.71 26.59
CA CYS A 141 -29.64 -12.20 27.94
C CYS A 141 -29.14 -11.29 29.07
N GLY A 142 -28.45 -10.19 28.76
CA GLY A 142 -27.98 -9.21 29.76
C GLY A 142 -26.80 -9.68 30.63
N THR A 143 -26.37 -10.94 30.50
CA THR A 143 -25.21 -11.46 31.24
C THR A 143 -23.92 -10.74 30.81
N PRO A 144 -23.02 -10.36 31.75
CA PRO A 144 -21.74 -9.74 31.39
C PRO A 144 -20.93 -10.65 30.47
N ALA A 145 -20.29 -10.04 29.48
CA ALA A 145 -19.40 -10.74 28.56
C ALA A 145 -18.10 -11.11 29.28
N ALA A 146 -17.73 -12.40 29.23
CA ALA A 146 -16.49 -12.93 29.81
C ALA A 146 -15.33 -12.92 28.80
#